data_AF-K9XEP2-F1
#
_entry.id   AF-K9XEP2-F1
#
_cell.length_a   1.000
_cell.length_b   1.000
_cell.length_c   1.000
_cell.angle_alpha   90.00
_cell.angle_beta   90.00
_cell.angle_gamma   90.00
#
_symmetry.space_group_name_H-M   'P 1'
#
loop_
_entity.id
_entity.type
_entity.pdbx_description
1 polymer ?
#
loop_
_entity_poly.entity_id
_entity_poly.type
_entity_poly.pdbx_seq_one_letter_code
_entity_poly.pdbx_strand_id
1 'polypeptide(L)' 'MNPETLRERVAKVVSKRETLLRLLEQPNLGILRTDVNQALEEMDDLIDEFRRTFPNEAQSF' A
#
# COMPACT_ATOMS: atom_id res chain seq x y z
N MET A 1 -9.44 4.32 19.29
CA MET A 1 -8.92 4.55 17.93
C MET A 1 -9.66 5.74 17.35
N ASN A 2 -8.99 6.87 17.14
CA ASN A 2 -9.58 8.04 16.48
C ASN A 2 -9.45 7.85 14.95
N PRO A 3 -10.45 8.23 14.13
CA PRO A 3 -10.34 8.33 12.66
C PRO A 3 -9.00 8.87 12.15
N GLU A 4 -8.44 9.89 12.80
CA GLU A 4 -7.13 10.44 12.42
C GLU A 4 -5.99 9.43 12.56
N THR A 5 -5.98 8.63 13.63
CA THR A 5 -4.99 7.57 13.84
C THR A 5 -5.12 6.45 12.80
N LEU A 6 -6.34 6.16 12.34
CA LEU A 6 -6.57 5.21 11.25
C LEU A 6 -6.03 5.77 9.93
N ARG A 7 -6.30 7.04 9.63
CA ARG A 7 -5.82 7.74 8.45
C ARG A 7 -4.29 7.73 8.35
N GLU A 8 -3.60 8.07 9.44
CA GLU A 8 -2.14 8.03 9.52
C GLU A 8 -1.58 6.63 9.28
N ARG A 9 -2.26 5.59 9.77
CA ARG A 9 -1.86 4.19 9.56
C ARG A 9 -2.04 3.77 8.11
N VAL A 10 -3.15 4.17 7.49
CA VAL A 10 -3.39 3.93 6.06
C VAL A 10 -2.36 4.66 5.20
N ALA A 11 -2.05 5.92 5.49
CA ALA A 11 -1.00 6.67 4.80
C ALA A 11 0.38 5.98 4.92
N LYS A 12 0.70 5.38 6.07
CA LYS A 12 1.92 4.55 6.24
C LYS A 12 1.89 3.27 5.42
N VAL A 13 0.73 2.68 5.18
CA VAL A 13 0.59 1.51 4.31
C VAL A 13 0.81 1.93 2.85
N VAL A 14 0.18 3.03 2.42
CA VAL A 14 0.39 3.61 1.07
C VAL A 14 1.86 3.95 0.84
N SER A 15 2.57 4.53 1.81
CA SER A 15 4.00 4.84 1.64
C SER A 15 4.91 3.60 1.60
N LYS A 16 4.51 2.50 2.23
CA LYS A 16 5.22 1.22 2.09
C LYS A 16 5.06 0.61 0.69
N ARG A 17 3.95 0.87 0.01
CA ARG A 17 3.75 0.46 -1.38
C ARG A 17 4.80 1.07 -2.29
N GLU A 18 5.08 2.37 -2.14
CA GLU A 18 6.15 3.07 -2.85
C GLU A 18 7.53 2.42 -2.61
N THR A 19 7.76 1.90 -1.40
CA THR A 19 9.01 1.19 -1.07
C THR A 19 9.13 -0.13 -1.84
N LEU A 20 8.05 -0.89 -1.97
CA LEU A 20 8.02 -2.13 -2.74
C LEU A 20 8.16 -1.88 -4.25
N LEU A 21 7.59 -0.80 -4.79
CA LEU A 21 7.81 -0.41 -6.18
C LEU A 21 9.29 -0.14 -6.47
N ARG A 22 9.96 0.66 -5.62
CA ARG A 22 11.41 0.90 -5.74
C ARG A 22 12.23 -0.37 -5.59
N LEU A 23 11.75 -1.32 -4.79
CA LEU A 23 12.39 -2.63 -4.66
C LEU A 23 12.27 -3.42 -5.97
N LEU A 24 11.12 -3.42 -6.65
CA LEU A 24 10.94 -4.11 -7.94
C LEU A 24 11.86 -3.59 -9.07
N GLU A 25 12.25 -2.32 -9.00
CA GLU A 25 13.19 -1.72 -9.94
C GLU A 25 14.60 -2.32 -9.83
N GLN A 26 14.94 -2.95 -8.70
CA GLN A 26 16.25 -3.56 -8.55
C GLN A 26 16.38 -4.82 -9.43
N PRO A 27 17.46 -4.93 -10.23
CA PRO A 27 17.61 -6.03 -11.20
C PRO A 27 17.90 -7.39 -10.54
N ASN A 28 18.32 -7.40 -9.28
CA ASN A 28 18.85 -8.57 -8.57
C ASN A 28 17.94 -9.10 -7.46
N LEU A 29 16.61 -8.91 -7.55
CA LEU A 29 15.65 -9.43 -6.56
C LEU A 29 15.57 -10.96 -6.51
N GLY A 30 15.87 -11.64 -7.62
CA GLY A 30 15.72 -13.09 -7.72
C GLY A 30 14.31 -13.55 -7.34
N ILE A 31 14.22 -14.53 -6.44
CA ILE A 31 12.97 -15.12 -5.97
C ILE A 31 12.03 -14.12 -5.29
N LEU A 32 12.59 -13.08 -4.66
CA LEU A 32 11.83 -12.07 -3.92
C LEU A 32 10.96 -11.22 -4.87
N ARG A 33 11.24 -11.22 -6.18
CA ARG A 33 10.43 -10.51 -7.18
C ARG A 33 8.97 -10.99 -7.16
N THR A 34 8.74 -12.29 -7.05
CA THR A 34 7.36 -12.84 -7.02
C THR A 34 6.65 -12.39 -5.76
N ASP A 35 7.30 -12.51 -4.60
CA ASP A 35 6.72 -12.12 -3.30
C ASP A 35 6.41 -10.62 -3.25
N VAL A 36 7.29 -9.78 -3.81
CA VAL A 36 7.09 -8.32 -3.86
C VAL A 36 5.94 -7.94 -4.81
N ASN A 37 5.80 -8.61 -5.95
CA ASN A 37 4.64 -8.40 -6.83
C ASN A 37 3.34 -8.79 -6.13
N GLN A 38 3.32 -9.94 -5.45
CA GLN A 38 2.14 -10.39 -4.71
C GLN A 38 1.78 -9.40 -3.58
N ALA A 39 2.77 -8.95 -2.81
CA ALA A 39 2.55 -7.96 -1.76
C ALA A 39 2.02 -6.63 -2.32
N LEU A 40 2.49 -6.19 -3.49
CA LEU A 40 1.98 -4.98 -4.14
C LEU A 40 0.51 -5.14 -4.57
N GLU A 41 0.14 -6.29 -5.14
CA GLU A 41 -1.23 -6.61 -5.52
C GLU A 41 -2.16 -6.59 -4.29
N GLU A 42 -1.80 -7.29 -3.23
CA GLU A 42 -2.58 -7.30 -1.98
C GLU A 42 -2.70 -5.90 -1.37
N MET A 43 -1.66 -5.08 -1.44
CA MET A 43 -1.70 -3.70 -0.97
C MET A 43 -2.60 -2.82 -1.83
N ASP A 44 -2.59 -3.00 -3.16
CA ASP A 44 -3.46 -2.28 -4.08
C ASP A 44 -4.93 -2.62 -3.85
N ASP A 45 -5.25 -3.91 -3.67
CA ASP A 45 -6.60 -4.37 -3.33
C ASP A 45 -7.09 -3.79 -2.00
N LEU A 46 -6.25 -3.82 -0.95
CA LEU A 46 -6.60 -3.25 0.36
C LEU A 46 -6.80 -1.73 0.29
N ILE A 47 -6.00 -1.02 -0.50
CA ILE A 47 -6.15 0.43 -0.69
C ILE A 47 -7.44 0.73 -1.46
N ASP A 48 -7.77 -0.04 -2.51
CA ASP A 48 -9.02 0.12 -3.25
C ASP A 48 -10.24 -0.15 -2.37
N GLU A 49 -10.23 -1.24 -1.60
CA GLU A 49 -11.28 -1.58 -0.65
C GLU A 49 -11.46 -0.47 0.40
N PHE A 50 -10.36 0.06 0.95
CA PHE A 50 -10.42 1.17 1.89
C PHE A 50 -11.07 2.42 1.26
N ARG A 51 -10.66 2.78 0.03
CA ARG A 51 -11.20 3.94 -0.69
C ARG A 51 -12.70 3.81 -0.95
N ARG A 52 -13.17 2.60 -1.25
CA ARG A 52 -14.59 2.30 -1.48
C ARG A 52 -15.42 2.30 -0.20
N THR A 53 -14.83 1.81 0.89
CA THR A 53 -15.49 1.75 2.20
C THR A 53 -15.55 3.12 2.88
N PHE A 54 -14.52 3.94 2.71
CA PHE A 54 -14.37 5.24 3.37
C PHE A 54 -14.06 6.38 2.37
N PRO A 55 -14.97 6.68 1.43
CA PRO A 55 -14.71 7.63 0.33
C PRO A 55 -14.38 9.06 0.80
N ASN A 56 -14.93 9.49 1.94
CA ASN A 56 -14.65 10.81 2.52
C ASN A 56 -13.26 10.91 3.18
N GLU A 57 -12.74 9.79 3.71
CA GLU A 57 -11.41 9.72 4.32
C GLU A 57 -10.32 9.54 3.24
N ALA A 58 -10.68 8.88 2.13
CA ALA A 58 -9.83 8.59 0.99
C ALA A 58 -9.26 9.81 0.25
N GLN A 59 -9.87 10.99 0.39
CA GLN A 59 -9.45 12.19 -0.34
C GLN A 59 -8.11 12.79 0.13
N SER A 60 -7.55 12.31 1.24
CA SER A 60 -6.42 12.96 1.93
C SER A 60 -5.05 12.28 1.73
N PHE A 61 -4.94 11.28 0.85
CA PHE A 61 -3.67 10.57 0.57
C PHE A 61 -3.53 10.16 -0.89
#